data_AF-A0AAW2H986-F1
#
_entry.id   AF-A0AAW2H986-F1
#
_cell.length_a   1.000
_cell.length_b   1.000
_cell.length_c   1.000
_cell.angle_alpha   90.00
_cell.angle_beta   90.00
_cell.angle_gamma   90.00
#
_symmetry.space_group_name_H-M   'P 1'
#
loop_
_entity.id
_entity.type
_entity.pdbx_description
1 polymer ?
#
loop_
_entity_poly.entity_id
_entity_poly.type
_entity_poly.pdbx_seq_one_letter_code
_entity_poly.pdbx_strand_id
1 'polypeptide(L)'
;MENLSNGQVPVKVNGVSDNEIDLEFLPLIYEIIKRDPTHDTTQKTRESQDAALKILELEKKLNQAREQINRLPGIELSQEEQLKQVDSLRKQVALKRQLLNKYRNLCSFSMPK
;
A
#
# COMPACT_ATOMS: atom_id res chain seq x y z
N MET A 1 -27.24 29.31 -18.98
CA MET A 1 -25.80 29.03 -19.05
C MET A 1 -25.33 28.71 -17.65
N GLU A 2 -25.43 27.46 -17.21
CA GLU A 2 -24.87 27.06 -15.92
C GLU A 2 -24.39 25.60 -15.97
N ASN A 3 -23.12 25.46 -15.58
CA ASN A 3 -22.46 24.29 -15.00
C ASN A 3 -22.30 23.02 -15.83
N LEU A 4 -21.05 22.76 -16.25
CA LEU A 4 -20.40 21.47 -16.02
C LEU A 4 -18.93 21.73 -15.66
N SER A 5 -18.70 21.98 -14.37
CA SER A 5 -17.38 21.81 -13.75
C SER A 5 -17.01 20.32 -13.89
N ASN A 6 -16.22 19.99 -14.90
CA ASN A 6 -15.57 18.70 -15.03
C ASN A 6 -14.06 18.91 -15.12
N GLY A 7 -13.54 19.72 -14.20
CA GLY A 7 -12.13 19.79 -13.90
C GLY A 7 -11.74 18.55 -13.10
N GLN A 8 -11.02 17.64 -13.75
CA GLN A 8 -10.02 16.75 -13.17
C GLN A 8 -10.06 16.63 -11.63
N VAL A 9 -10.60 15.53 -11.09
CA VAL A 9 -10.18 15.12 -9.75
C VAL A 9 -8.85 14.38 -9.97
N PRO A 10 -7.69 14.93 -9.57
CA PRO A 10 -6.47 14.17 -9.55
C PRO A 10 -6.63 13.14 -8.44
N VAL A 11 -6.83 11.87 -8.80
CA VAL A 11 -6.59 10.78 -7.85
C VAL A 11 -5.07 10.74 -7.64
N LYS A 12 -4.58 11.61 -6.76
CA LYS A 12 -3.25 11.49 -6.16
C LYS A 12 -3.30 10.24 -5.29
N VAL A 13 -2.95 9.10 -5.87
CA VAL A 13 -2.49 7.94 -5.09
C VAL A 13 -1.07 8.26 -4.60
N ASN A 14 -0.99 9.20 -3.65
CA ASN A 14 0.22 9.44 -2.86
C ASN A 14 0.28 8.42 -1.70
N GLY A 15 0.11 7.14 -2.02
CA GLY A 15 0.10 6.05 -1.06
C GLY A 15 1.37 5.21 -1.20
N VAL A 16 1.86 4.69 -0.07
CA VAL A 16 2.93 3.67 -0.05
C VAL A 16 2.45 2.48 -0.88
N SER A 17 3.32 1.92 -1.74
CA SER A 17 2.94 0.71 -2.50
C SER A 17 3.11 -0.54 -1.63
N ASP A 18 2.31 -1.58 -1.87
CA ASP A 18 2.31 -2.81 -1.06
C ASP A 18 3.72 -3.45 -0.97
N ASN A 19 4.55 -3.23 -1.99
CA ASN A 19 5.92 -3.74 -2.08
C ASN A 19 6.95 -2.97 -1.22
N GLU A 20 6.57 -1.82 -0.64
CA GLU A 20 7.46 -0.98 0.17
C GLU A 20 7.34 -1.26 1.69
N ILE A 21 6.43 -2.15 2.09
CA ILE A 21 6.21 -2.51 3.49
C ILE A 21 7.10 -3.70 3.84
N ASP A 22 8.04 -3.49 4.76
CA ASP A 22 8.90 -4.55 5.28
C ASP A 22 8.18 -5.33 6.38
N LEU A 23 7.67 -6.51 6.02
CA LEU A 23 6.94 -7.43 6.91
C LEU A 23 7.77 -8.66 7.32
N GLU A 24 9.07 -8.67 7.04
CA GLU A 24 9.97 -9.79 7.35
C GLU A 24 10.41 -9.78 8.81
N PHE A 25 9.53 -10.19 9.73
CA PHE A 25 9.83 -10.23 11.18
C PHE A 25 10.35 -11.58 11.67
N LEU A 26 10.03 -12.66 10.96
CA LEU A 26 10.26 -14.03 11.43
C LEU A 26 11.74 -14.37 11.68
N PRO A 27 12.71 -13.95 10.84
CA PRO A 27 14.13 -14.19 11.12
C PRO A 27 14.56 -13.57 12.46
N LEU A 28 14.15 -12.32 12.71
CA LEU A 28 14.47 -11.60 13.95
C LEU A 28 13.81 -12.24 15.18
N ILE A 29 12.54 -12.64 15.05
CA ILE A 29 11.82 -13.36 16.12
C ILE A 29 12.51 -14.70 16.43
N TYR A 30 12.91 -15.44 15.38
CA TYR A 30 13.63 -16.70 15.54
C TYR A 30 14.95 -16.50 16.28
N GLU A 31 15.71 -15.45 15.95
CA GLU A 31 16.95 -15.12 16.65
C GLU A 31 16.75 -14.77 18.13
N ILE A 32 15.65 -14.11 18.48
CA ILE A 32 15.30 -13.81 19.89
C ILE A 32 14.95 -15.09 20.67
N ILE A 33 14.22 -16.01 20.02
CA ILE A 33 13.74 -17.25 20.64
C ILE A 33 14.86 -18.30 20.74
N LYS A 34 15.76 -18.34 19.76
CA LYS A 34 16.89 -19.27 19.70
C LYS A 34 17.92 -18.91 20.76
N ARG A 35 17.68 -19.33 22.00
CA ARG A 35 18.65 -19.27 23.11
C ARG A 35 19.48 -20.54 23.16
N ASP A 36 20.79 -20.40 23.35
CA ASP A 36 21.73 -21.51 23.53
C ASP A 36 21.68 -21.98 25.00
N PRO A 37 21.51 -23.29 25.31
CA PRO A 37 21.50 -23.80 26.68
C PRO A 37 22.88 -23.84 27.37
N THR A 38 23.94 -23.28 26.79
CA THR A 38 25.30 -23.42 27.31
C THR A 38 25.52 -22.71 28.65
N HIS A 39 26.17 -23.42 29.56
CA HIS A 39 26.12 -23.25 31.01
C HIS A 39 27.09 -22.17 31.57
N ASP A 40 27.39 -21.11 30.81
CA ASP A 40 28.32 -20.06 31.24
C ASP A 40 27.57 -18.79 31.68
N THR A 41 27.69 -18.46 32.97
CA THR A 41 27.02 -17.32 33.62
C THR A 41 27.42 -15.98 32.99
N THR A 42 28.63 -15.86 32.44
CA THR A 42 29.07 -14.64 31.76
C THR A 42 28.53 -14.52 30.33
N GLN A 43 28.35 -15.65 29.64
CA GLN A 43 27.66 -15.70 28.34
C GLN A 43 26.18 -15.36 28.50
N LYS A 44 25.52 -15.83 29.57
CA LYS A 44 24.11 -15.50 29.87
C LYS A 44 23.83 -14.00 29.96
N THR A 45 24.69 -13.22 30.60
CA THR A 45 24.48 -11.76 30.72
C THR A 45 24.61 -11.07 29.35
N ARG A 46 25.60 -11.49 28.54
CA ARG A 46 25.83 -10.95 27.20
C ARG A 46 24.71 -11.33 26.22
N GLU A 47 24.29 -12.59 26.22
CA GLU A 47 23.16 -13.08 25.42
C GLU A 47 21.83 -12.44 25.83
N SER A 48 21.64 -12.19 27.13
CA SER A 48 20.46 -11.46 27.62
C SER A 48 20.45 -10.00 27.13
N GLN A 49 21.61 -9.34 27.07
CA GLN A 49 21.72 -7.99 26.52
C GLN A 49 21.48 -7.98 25.00
N ASP A 50 22.05 -8.95 24.27
CA ASP A 50 21.83 -9.11 22.83
C ASP A 50 20.36 -9.35 22.50
N ALA A 51 19.70 -10.24 23.25
CA ALA A 51 18.26 -10.47 23.11
C ALA A 51 17.43 -9.21 23.38
N ALA A 52 17.79 -8.41 24.39
CA ALA A 52 17.12 -7.13 24.66
C ALA A 52 17.27 -6.14 23.50
N LEU A 53 18.45 -6.06 22.88
CA LEU A 53 18.67 -5.23 21.69
C LEU A 53 17.83 -5.69 20.50
N LYS A 54 17.75 -7.01 20.24
CA LYS A 54 16.92 -7.56 19.17
C LYS A 54 15.43 -7.35 19.41
N ILE A 55 14.98 -7.37 20.65
CA ILE A 55 13.60 -7.02 21.02
C ILE A 55 13.31 -5.55 20.70
N LEU A 56 14.22 -4.63 21.02
CA LEU A 56 14.08 -3.22 20.65
C LEU A 56 14.09 -3.00 19.13
N GLU A 57 14.91 -3.75 18.40
CA GLU A 57 14.90 -3.75 16.94
C GLU A 57 13.54 -4.22 16.39
N LEU A 58 12.99 -5.30 16.95
CA LEU A 58 11.69 -5.83 16.56
C LEU A 58 10.58 -4.81 16.83
N GLU A 59 10.58 -4.17 18.00
CA GLU A 59 9.62 -3.12 18.35
C GLU A 59 9.67 -1.97 17.34
N LYS A 60 10.88 -1.48 17.02
CA LYS A 60 11.07 -0.43 16.01
C LYS A 60 10.54 -0.85 14.64
N LYS A 61 10.85 -2.07 14.20
CA LYS A 61 10.42 -2.60 12.90
C LYS A 61 8.89 -2.71 12.83
N LEU A 62 8.24 -3.19 13.89
CA LEU A 62 6.77 -3.26 13.99
C LEU A 62 6.12 -1.88 13.94
N ASN A 63 6.68 -0.90 14.65
CA ASN A 63 6.18 0.47 14.64
C ASN A 63 6.29 1.10 13.23
N GLN A 64 7.43 0.90 12.55
CA GLN A 64 7.62 1.36 11.18
C GLN A 64 6.63 0.71 10.22
N ALA A 65 6.45 -0.61 10.29
CA ALA A 65 5.48 -1.31 9.46
C ALA A 65 4.05 -0.81 9.71
N ARG A 66 3.68 -0.56 10.97
CA ARG A 66 2.37 0.03 11.33
C ARG A 66 2.18 1.42 10.73
N GLU A 67 3.20 2.27 10.78
CA GLU A 67 3.16 3.60 10.15
C GLU A 67 3.01 3.51 8.62
N GLN A 68 3.68 2.55 7.99
CA GLN A 68 3.58 2.32 6.54
C GLN A 68 2.18 1.81 6.15
N ILE A 69 1.62 0.85 6.91
CA ILE A 69 0.26 0.32 6.70
C ILE A 69 -0.78 1.44 6.80
N ASN A 70 -0.65 2.33 7.79
CA ASN A 70 -1.56 3.46 7.95
C ASN A 70 -1.49 4.49 6.81
N ARG A 71 -0.44 4.44 5.97
CA ARG A 71 -0.29 5.28 4.77
C ARG A 71 -0.73 4.55 3.50
N LEU A 72 -1.17 3.29 3.58
CA LEU A 72 -1.73 2.59 2.44
C LEU A 72 -3.03 3.25 1.99
N PRO A 73 -3.21 3.46 0.68
CA PRO A 73 -4.43 4.07 0.17
C PRO A 73 -5.61 3.11 0.33
N GLY A 74 -6.74 3.60 0.86
CA GLY A 74 -7.95 2.80 1.01
C GLY A 74 -8.00 1.97 2.29
N ILE A 75 -7.01 2.04 3.18
CA ILE A 75 -7.02 1.36 4.49
C ILE A 75 -8.18 1.83 5.39
N GLU A 76 -8.69 3.04 5.14
CA GLU A 76 -9.84 3.65 5.78
C GLU A 76 -11.19 3.11 5.29
N LEU A 77 -11.19 2.40 4.16
CA LEU A 77 -12.40 1.90 3.51
C LEU A 77 -12.65 0.45 3.90
N SER A 78 -13.92 0.10 4.06
CA SER A 78 -14.34 -1.29 4.13
C SER A 78 -14.07 -2.02 2.82
N GLN A 79 -13.96 -3.34 2.87
CA GLN A 79 -13.79 -4.18 1.69
C GLN A 79 -14.89 -3.93 0.64
N GLU A 80 -16.15 -3.77 1.07
CA GLU A 80 -17.27 -3.50 0.18
C GLU A 80 -17.11 -2.16 -0.54
N GLU A 81 -16.68 -1.12 0.17
CA GLU A 81 -16.43 0.21 -0.40
C GLU A 81 -15.28 0.21 -1.40
N GLN A 82 -14.18 -0.49 -1.08
CA GLN A 82 -13.06 -0.66 -2.01
C GLN A 82 -13.50 -1.35 -3.30
N LEU A 83 -14.26 -2.44 -3.21
CA LEU A 83 -14.78 -3.16 -4.37
C LEU A 83 -15.72 -2.29 -5.20
N LYS A 84 -16.62 -1.55 -4.56
CA LYS A 84 -17.52 -0.61 -5.23
C LYS A 84 -16.76 0.50 -5.97
N GLN A 85 -15.66 0.98 -5.40
CA GLN A 85 -14.81 1.98 -6.04
C GLN A 85 -14.11 1.40 -7.28
N VAL A 86 -13.59 0.18 -7.20
CA VAL A 86 -13.01 -0.54 -8.35
C VAL A 86 -14.03 -0.70 -9.47
N ASP A 87 -15.26 -1.13 -9.16
CA ASP A 87 -16.31 -1.30 -10.17
C ASP A 87 -16.76 0.03 -10.79
N SER A 88 -16.83 1.10 -10.01
CA SER A 88 -17.08 2.46 -10.51
C SER A 88 -16.00 2.89 -11.50
N LEU A 89 -14.72 2.70 -11.15
CA LEU A 89 -13.58 3.03 -12.01
C LEU A 89 -13.61 2.23 -13.31
N ARG A 90 -13.91 0.93 -13.26
CA ARG A 90 -14.07 0.08 -14.45
C ARG A 90 -15.17 0.61 -15.37
N LYS A 91 -16.34 0.97 -14.83
CA LYS A 91 -17.45 1.57 -15.59
C LYS A 91 -17.05 2.89 -16.22
N GLN A 92 -16.36 3.76 -15.48
CA GLN A 92 -15.86 5.04 -16.01
C GLN A 92 -14.88 4.83 -17.17
N VAL A 93 -13.94 3.89 -17.07
CA VAL A 93 -13.00 3.57 -18.15
C VAL A 93 -13.75 3.06 -19.38
N ALA A 94 -14.72 2.17 -19.21
CA ALA A 94 -15.53 1.65 -20.31
C ALA A 94 -16.29 2.77 -21.03
N LEU A 95 -16.96 3.65 -20.28
CA LEU A 95 -17.71 4.78 -20.84
C LEU A 95 -16.79 5.77 -21.55
N LYS A 96 -15.65 6.13 -20.96
CA LYS A 96 -14.65 7.01 -21.57
C LYS A 96 -14.12 6.43 -22.88
N ARG A 97 -13.84 5.12 -22.94
CA ARG A 97 -13.44 4.43 -24.17
C ARG A 97 -14.52 4.45 -25.23
N GLN A 98 -15.78 4.20 -24.85
CA GLN A 98 -16.91 4.26 -25.78
C GLN A 98 -17.07 5.67 -26.37
N LEU A 99 -16.93 6.70 -25.53
CA LEU A 99 -17.02 8.09 -25.94
C LEU A 99 -15.91 8.46 -26.93
N LEU A 100 -14.66 8.12 -26.61
CA LEU A 100 -13.52 8.34 -27.50
C LEU A 100 -13.71 7.62 -28.86
N ASN A 101 -14.23 6.39 -28.84
CA ASN A 101 -14.53 5.66 -30.07
C ASN A 101 -15.62 6.37 -30.91
N LYS A 102 -16.68 6.87 -30.27
CA LYS A 102 -17.72 7.66 -30.97
C LYS A 102 -17.11 8.90 -31.63
N TYR A 103 -16.30 9.68 -30.90
CA TYR A 103 -15.64 10.86 -31.47
C TYR A 103 -14.69 10.51 -32.62
N ARG A 104 -13.93 9.42 -32.51
CA ARG A 104 -13.06 8.93 -33.58
C ARG A 104 -13.84 8.62 -34.87
N ASN A 105 -15.02 8.01 -34.75
CA ASN A 105 -15.84 7.62 -35.90
C ASN A 105 -16.75 8.74 -36.42
N LEU A 106 -16.96 9.81 -35.65
CA LEU A 106 -17.70 11.01 -36.06
C LEU A 106 -16.81 12.02 -36.80
N CYS A 107 -15.55 12.19 -36.37
CA CYS A 107 -14.58 13.08 -37.03
C CYS A 107 -14.11 12.59 -38.41
N SER A 108 -14.50 11.39 -38.87
CA SER A 108 -14.23 10.95 -40.24
C SER A 108 -15.18 11.56 -41.29
N PHE A 109 -16.15 12.41 -40.92
CA PHE A 109 -17.18 12.94 -41.83
C PHE A 109 -17.18 14.45 -42.10
N SER A 110 -16.21 15.24 -41.62
CA SER A 110 -16.14 16.65 -42.03
C SER A 110 -14.72 17.22 -41.99
N MET A 111 -14.00 17.06 -43.09
CA MET A 111 -13.05 18.07 -43.55
C MET A 111 -13.48 18.46 -44.98
N PRO A 112 -14.27 19.54 -45.14
CA PRO A 112 -14.45 20.13 -46.46
C PRO A 112 -13.10 20.65 -46.95
N LYS A 113 -12.75 20.33 -48.20
CA LYS A 113 -11.57 20.86 -48.91
C LYS A 113 -11.75 22.34 -49.23
#